data_AF-A0A933GQ49-F1
#
_entry.id   AF-A0A933GQ49-F1
#
_cell.length_a   1.000
_cell.length_b   1.000
_cell.length_c   1.000
_cell.angle_alpha   90.00
_cell.angle_beta   90.00
_cell.angle_gamma   90.00
#
_symmetry.space_group_name_H-M   'P 1'
#
loop_
_entity.id
_entity.type
_entity.pdbx_description
1 polymer ?
#
loop_
_entity_poly.entity_id
_entity_poly.type
_entity_poly.pdbx_seq_one_letter_code
_entity_poly.pdbx_strand_id
1 'polypeptide(L)'
;MLRAIQRALVTTVIIVILLLAAALFAALHALQAFSSETLVGTVTTQPLSAEAFDLTYVPAASPLQRHTARLHGDQWVISGGIVKWHPWLTALGVPSYHRPRLISGQFSDPATQRARFPTVYELTPNADWVWELLYWIKPLLPFIEAVYGSSAYVYVEPGITQSVYVTPSGYLINRSPR
;
A
#
# COMPACT_ATOMS: atom_id res chain seq x y z
N MET A 1 -19.60 -52.42 -24.20
CA MET A 1 -19.95 -51.73 -22.94
C MET A 1 -18.72 -51.31 -22.12
N LEU A 2 -17.79 -52.22 -21.78
CA LEU A 2 -16.59 -51.90 -20.97
C LEU A 2 -15.72 -50.74 -21.49
N ARG A 3 -15.44 -50.71 -22.81
CA ARG A 3 -14.66 -49.62 -23.44
C ARG A 3 -15.35 -48.25 -23.39
N ALA A 4 -16.68 -48.21 -23.36
CA ALA A 4 -17.44 -46.97 -23.26
C ALA A 4 -17.40 -46.42 -21.82
N ILE A 5 -17.52 -47.30 -20.83
CA ILE A 5 -17.38 -46.96 -19.40
C ILE A 5 -15.96 -46.45 -19.11
N GLN A 6 -14.94 -47.12 -19.65
CA GLN A 6 -13.55 -46.69 -19.47
C GLN A 6 -13.27 -45.32 -20.09
N ARG A 7 -13.81 -45.04 -21.28
CA ARG A 7 -13.70 -43.71 -21.91
C ARG A 7 -14.41 -42.64 -21.09
N ALA A 8 -15.62 -42.91 -20.60
CA ALA A 8 -16.36 -41.98 -19.76
C ALA A 8 -15.58 -41.66 -18.47
N LEU A 9 -15.04 -42.69 -17.80
CA LEU A 9 -14.23 -42.51 -16.60
C LEU A 9 -12.98 -41.66 -16.86
N VAL A 10 -12.25 -41.94 -17.94
CA VAL A 10 -11.05 -41.16 -18.32
C VAL A 10 -11.42 -39.72 -18.62
N THR A 11 -12.50 -39.47 -19.36
CA THR A 11 -12.98 -38.10 -19.64
C THR A 11 -13.35 -37.37 -18.36
N THR A 12 -14.08 -38.02 -17.43
CA THR A 12 -14.41 -37.42 -16.14
C THR A 12 -13.17 -37.09 -15.32
N VAL A 13 -12.19 -38.00 -15.26
CA VAL A 13 -10.92 -37.76 -14.55
C VAL A 13 -10.16 -36.58 -15.17
N ILE A 14 -10.08 -36.49 -16.50
CA ILE A 14 -9.45 -35.37 -17.19
C ILE A 14 -10.17 -34.05 -16.87
N ILE A 15 -11.51 -34.04 -16.89
CA ILE A 15 -12.31 -32.85 -16.53
C ILE A 15 -12.03 -32.43 -15.08
N VAL A 16 -12.01 -33.37 -14.13
CA VAL A 16 -11.71 -33.07 -12.72
C VAL A 16 -10.30 -32.50 -12.57
N ILE A 17 -9.30 -33.08 -13.25
CA ILE A 17 -7.92 -32.56 -13.23
C ILE A 17 -7.85 -31.15 -13.80
N LEU A 18 -8.54 -30.88 -14.93
CA LEU A 18 -8.58 -29.54 -15.53
C LEU A 18 -9.26 -28.52 -14.60
N LEU A 19 -10.34 -28.90 -13.92
CA LEU A 19 -11.02 -28.03 -12.95
C LEU A 19 -10.12 -27.74 -11.75
N LEU A 20 -9.42 -28.75 -11.22
CA LEU A 20 -8.46 -28.56 -10.12
C LEU A 20 -7.29 -27.66 -10.54
N ALA A 21 -6.75 -27.87 -11.74
CA ALA A 21 -5.66 -27.04 -12.27
C ALA A 21 -6.11 -25.58 -12.46
N ALA A 22 -7.31 -25.35 -13.00
CA ALA A 22 -7.88 -24.02 -13.16
C ALA A 22 -8.13 -23.33 -11.80
N ALA A 23 -8.65 -24.07 -10.81
CA ALA A 23 -8.85 -23.54 -9.46
C ALA A 23 -7.52 -23.17 -8.79
N LEU A 24 -6.50 -24.02 -8.92
CA LEU A 24 -5.16 -23.75 -8.39
C LEU A 24 -4.54 -22.52 -9.06
N PHE A 25 -4.64 -22.43 -10.39
CA PHE A 25 -4.15 -21.28 -11.15
C PHE A 25 -4.82 -19.97 -10.70
N ALA A 26 -6.14 -19.98 -10.54
CA ALA A 26 -6.88 -18.82 -10.04
C ALA A 26 -6.46 -18.44 -8.61
N ALA A 27 -6.23 -19.43 -7.73
CA ALA A 27 -5.78 -19.18 -6.37
C ALA A 27 -4.38 -18.56 -6.32
N LEU A 28 -3.43 -19.05 -7.13
CA LEU A 28 -2.08 -18.50 -7.22
C LEU A 28 -2.08 -17.07 -7.77
N HIS A 29 -2.87 -16.81 -8.82
CA HIS A 29 -3.04 -15.47 -9.37
C HIS A 29 -3.63 -14.49 -8.35
N ALA A 30 -4.65 -14.92 -7.59
CA ALA A 30 -5.21 -14.12 -6.52
C ALA A 30 -4.13 -13.79 -5.46
N LEU A 31 -3.35 -14.78 -5.02
CA LEU A 31 -2.30 -14.58 -4.02
C LEU A 31 -1.23 -13.57 -4.48
N GLN A 32 -0.80 -13.63 -5.74
CA GLN A 32 0.15 -12.66 -6.30
C GLN A 32 -0.43 -11.23 -6.33
N ALA A 33 -1.68 -11.10 -6.76
CA ALA A 33 -2.40 -9.83 -6.79
C ALA A 33 -2.55 -9.20 -5.40
N PHE A 34 -2.77 -10.00 -4.35
CA PHE A 34 -2.91 -9.49 -2.98
C PHE A 34 -1.57 -9.22 -2.28
N SER A 35 -0.50 -9.90 -2.69
CA SER A 35 0.83 -9.78 -2.08
C SER A 35 1.72 -8.75 -2.78
N SER A 36 1.21 -8.03 -3.78
CA SER A 36 2.00 -7.05 -4.51
C SER A 36 2.35 -5.85 -3.63
N GLU A 37 3.62 -5.69 -3.32
CA GLU A 37 4.17 -4.51 -2.64
C GLU A 37 4.78 -3.59 -3.71
N THR A 38 4.29 -2.37 -3.80
CA THR A 38 4.86 -1.37 -4.72
C THR A 38 5.70 -0.39 -3.92
N LEU A 39 6.96 -0.20 -4.32
CA LEU A 39 7.83 0.81 -3.70
C LEU A 39 7.30 2.21 -4.04
N VAL A 40 6.98 2.98 -3.01
CA VAL A 40 6.45 4.34 -3.10
C VAL A 40 7.58 5.35 -3.04
N GLY A 41 8.56 5.11 -2.17
CA GLY A 41 9.71 5.98 -1.99
C GLY A 41 10.58 5.53 -0.82
N THR A 42 11.63 6.29 -0.57
CA THR A 42 12.53 6.07 0.56
C THR A 42 12.54 7.28 1.48
N VAL A 43 12.75 7.03 2.76
CA VAL A 43 12.80 8.03 3.82
C VAL A 43 14.12 7.88 4.57
N THR A 44 14.78 8.99 4.81
CA THR A 44 15.90 9.08 5.74
C THR A 44 15.61 10.16 6.78
N THR A 45 15.96 9.85 8.03
CA THR A 45 15.72 10.75 9.16
C THR A 45 17.02 11.12 9.85
N GLN A 46 17.14 12.39 10.24
CA GLN A 46 18.24 12.91 11.03
C GLN A 46 17.71 13.58 12.30
N PRO A 47 17.98 13.04 13.50
CA PRO A 47 17.49 13.62 14.74
C PRO A 47 18.18 14.96 15.01
N LEU A 48 17.39 15.93 15.49
CA LEU A 48 17.86 17.25 15.94
C LEU A 48 17.79 17.37 17.46
N SER A 49 16.78 16.74 18.06
CA SER A 49 16.58 16.62 19.51
C SER A 49 15.80 15.34 19.81
N ALA A 50 15.42 15.11 21.07
CA ALA A 50 14.57 13.99 21.46
C ALA A 50 13.18 14.01 20.80
N GLU A 51 12.69 15.18 20.37
CA GLU A 51 11.33 15.39 19.88
C GLU A 51 11.29 16.19 18.57
N ALA A 52 12.41 16.25 17.85
CA ALA A 52 12.48 16.93 16.56
C ALA A 52 13.54 16.29 15.67
N PHE A 53 13.25 16.21 14.37
CA PHE A 53 14.11 15.61 13.38
C PHE A 53 13.87 16.22 12.00
N ASP A 54 14.89 16.18 11.15
CA ASP A 54 14.75 16.46 9.73
C ASP A 54 14.47 15.14 9.00
N LEU A 55 13.44 15.14 8.16
CA LEU A 55 13.03 14.02 7.33
C LEU A 55 13.27 14.35 5.86
N THR A 56 13.89 13.43 5.15
CA THR A 56 14.08 13.50 3.70
C THR A 56 13.32 12.36 3.05
N TYR A 57 12.36 12.69 2.19
CA TYR A 57 11.60 11.75 1.38
C TYR A 57 12.04 11.82 -0.08
N VAL A 58 12.25 10.66 -0.70
CA VAL A 58 12.60 10.51 -2.11
C VAL A 58 11.55 9.60 -2.77
N PRO A 59 10.67 10.12 -3.65
CA PRO A 59 9.70 9.31 -4.37
C PRO A 59 10.39 8.29 -5.29
N ALA A 60 9.90 7.06 -5.32
CA ALA A 60 10.41 6.02 -6.21
C ALA A 60 10.16 6.35 -7.69
N ALA A 61 9.01 6.97 -7.99
CA ALA A 61 8.64 7.39 -9.35
C ALA A 61 9.46 8.59 -9.86
N SER A 62 10.09 9.37 -8.98
CA SER A 62 10.84 10.57 -9.35
C SER A 62 12.01 10.78 -8.38
N PRO A 63 13.10 9.99 -8.49
CA PRO A 63 14.20 10.02 -7.53
C PRO A 63 14.95 11.36 -7.43
N LEU A 64 14.82 12.22 -8.45
CA LEU A 64 15.41 13.56 -8.47
C LEU A 64 14.60 14.55 -7.60
N GLN A 65 13.33 14.28 -7.33
CA GLN A 65 12.46 15.16 -6.58
C GLN A 65 12.53 14.85 -5.09
N ARG A 66 13.55 15.38 -4.43
CA ARG A 66 13.74 15.21 -2.99
C ARG A 66 12.90 16.21 -2.21
N HIS A 67 12.16 15.72 -1.22
CA HIS A 67 11.37 16.52 -0.29
C HIS A 67 12.02 16.50 1.08
N THR A 68 12.32 17.67 1.65
CA THR A 68 12.87 17.78 3.00
C THR A 68 11.93 18.58 3.89
N ALA A 69 11.74 18.08 5.11
CA ALA A 69 10.85 18.69 6.08
C ALA A 69 11.40 18.53 7.49
N ARG A 70 11.22 19.56 8.32
CA ARG A 70 11.46 19.47 9.75
C ARG A 70 10.18 19.06 10.44
N LEU A 71 10.21 17.97 11.22
CA LEU A 71 9.06 17.43 11.91
C LEU A 71 9.30 17.36 13.42
N HIS A 72 8.23 17.48 14.19
CA HIS A 72 8.25 17.33 15.65
C HIS A 72 7.62 16.00 16.05
N GLY A 73 8.28 15.29 16.95
CA GLY A 73 7.94 13.94 17.37
C GLY A 73 9.18 13.05 17.52
N ASP A 74 8.95 11.85 18.01
CA ASP A 74 9.90 10.73 18.04
C ASP A 74 9.57 9.68 16.98
N GLN A 75 8.42 9.82 16.31
CA GLN A 75 7.95 9.00 15.21
C GLN A 75 7.61 9.88 13.99
N TRP A 76 7.64 9.26 12.82
CA TRP A 76 7.11 9.86 11.59
C TRP A 76 6.04 8.95 11.00
N VAL A 77 5.08 9.58 10.31
CA VAL A 77 3.91 8.93 9.72
C VAL A 77 3.81 9.35 8.26
N ILE A 78 3.65 8.39 7.35
CA ILE A 78 3.20 8.69 5.98
C ILE A 78 1.73 8.32 5.84
N SER A 79 0.95 9.20 5.21
CA SER A 79 -0.47 9.01 4.98
C SER A 79 -0.85 9.30 3.53
N GLY A 80 -1.82 8.56 3.02
CA GLY A 80 -2.31 8.72 1.66
C GLY A 80 -3.59 7.97 1.39
N GLY A 81 -4.15 8.23 0.21
CA GLY A 81 -5.36 7.58 -0.27
C GLY A 81 -5.05 6.27 -1.00
N ILE A 82 -5.89 5.27 -0.78
CA ILE A 82 -5.86 3.98 -1.49
C ILE A 82 -7.25 3.72 -2.08
N VAL A 83 -7.29 3.28 -3.33
CA VAL A 83 -8.48 2.73 -4.00
C VAL A 83 -8.22 1.28 -4.30
N LYS A 84 -9.04 0.42 -3.68
CA LYS A 84 -9.01 -1.03 -3.88
C LYS A 84 -10.08 -1.41 -4.88
N TRP A 85 -9.65 -1.95 -6.01
CA TRP A 85 -10.53 -2.53 -7.02
C TRP A 85 -11.09 -3.86 -6.54
N HIS A 86 -12.22 -4.26 -7.11
CA HIS A 86 -12.80 -5.58 -6.86
C HIS A 86 -11.80 -6.68 -7.26
N PRO A 87 -11.70 -7.78 -6.49
CA PRO A 87 -10.67 -8.82 -6.70
C PRO A 87 -10.55 -9.38 -8.12
N TRP A 88 -11.65 -9.45 -8.88
CA TRP A 88 -11.60 -9.92 -10.26
C TRP A 88 -10.86 -8.95 -11.20
N LEU A 89 -10.91 -7.63 -10.95
CA LEU A 89 -10.12 -6.64 -11.70
C LEU A 89 -8.65 -6.73 -11.36
N THR A 90 -8.32 -6.92 -10.08
CA THR A 90 -6.92 -7.12 -9.67
C THR A 90 -6.38 -8.42 -10.27
N ALA A 91 -7.20 -9.49 -10.34
CA ALA A 91 -6.84 -10.73 -11.03
C ALA A 91 -6.61 -10.55 -12.54
N LEU A 92 -7.29 -9.59 -13.18
CA LEU A 92 -7.05 -9.17 -14.57
C LEU A 92 -5.84 -8.23 -14.73
N GLY A 93 -5.11 -7.94 -13.64
CA GLY A 93 -3.88 -7.14 -13.67
C GLY A 93 -4.10 -5.63 -13.49
N VAL A 94 -5.28 -5.18 -13.06
CA VAL A 94 -5.51 -3.76 -12.76
C VAL A 94 -4.88 -3.41 -11.41
N PRO A 95 -3.85 -2.56 -11.36
CA PRO A 95 -3.19 -2.19 -10.10
C PRO A 95 -4.11 -1.30 -9.25
N SER A 96 -4.01 -1.44 -7.93
CA SER A 96 -4.67 -0.53 -6.99
C SER A 96 -4.10 0.87 -7.13
N TYR A 97 -4.98 1.88 -7.13
CA TYR A 97 -4.54 3.27 -7.15
C TYR A 97 -4.11 3.69 -5.75
N HIS A 98 -2.98 4.38 -5.67
CA HIS A 98 -2.41 4.86 -4.42
C HIS A 98 -1.75 6.22 -4.62
N ARG A 99 -1.87 7.10 -3.63
CA ARG A 99 -1.23 8.41 -3.67
C ARG A 99 -0.81 8.88 -2.28
N PRO A 100 0.49 8.94 -1.99
CA PRO A 100 0.98 9.57 -0.77
C PRO A 100 0.62 11.04 -0.76
N ARG A 101 0.01 11.49 0.33
CA ARG A 101 -0.51 12.86 0.46
C ARG A 101 0.35 13.70 1.40
N LEU A 102 0.65 13.15 2.58
CA LEU A 102 1.35 13.89 3.63
C LEU A 102 2.28 12.99 4.43
N ILE A 103 3.31 13.61 4.97
CA ILE A 103 4.15 13.05 6.03
C ILE A 103 3.96 13.94 7.26
N SER A 104 3.87 13.34 8.44
CA SER A 104 3.72 14.08 9.69
C SER A 104 4.59 13.52 10.79
N GLY A 105 4.95 14.36 11.75
CA GLY A 105 5.55 13.92 13.00
C GLY A 105 4.48 13.44 13.99
N GLN A 106 4.81 12.41 14.75
CA GLN A 106 3.96 11.84 15.79
C GLN A 106 4.77 11.66 17.07
N PHE A 107 4.12 11.91 18.20
CA PHE A 107 4.64 11.65 19.54
C PHE A 107 4.09 10.30 20.01
N SER A 108 4.98 9.41 20.46
CA SER A 108 4.57 8.11 21.03
C SER A 108 3.87 8.26 22.39
N ASP A 109 4.19 9.31 23.15
CA ASP A 109 3.49 9.65 24.39
C ASP A 109 2.14 10.36 24.08
N PRO A 110 0.99 9.76 24.47
CA PRO A 110 -0.31 10.36 24.25
C PRO A 110 -0.52 11.68 24.98
N ALA A 111 0.14 11.92 26.12
CA ALA A 111 0.01 13.19 26.83
C ALA A 111 0.65 14.33 26.01
N THR A 112 1.86 14.10 25.50
CA THR A 112 2.57 15.03 24.61
C THR A 112 1.85 15.21 23.28
N GLN A 113 1.34 14.13 22.68
CA GLN A 113 0.56 14.18 21.42
C GLN A 113 -0.70 15.05 21.55
N ARG A 114 -1.34 15.09 22.73
CA ARG A 114 -2.49 15.98 22.99
C ARG A 114 -2.08 17.43 23.23
N ALA A 115 -0.93 17.64 23.87
CA ALA A 115 -0.47 18.96 24.25
C ALA A 115 0.19 19.74 23.11
N ARG A 116 0.66 19.05 22.06
CA ARG A 116 1.42 19.65 20.96
C ARG A 116 0.76 19.39 19.61
N PHE A 117 0.83 20.38 18.73
CA PHE A 117 0.39 20.23 17.36
C PHE A 117 1.37 19.37 16.56
N PRO A 118 0.89 18.39 15.77
CA PRO A 118 1.75 17.62 14.88
C PRO A 118 2.22 18.51 13.74
N THR A 119 3.50 18.39 13.38
CA THR A 119 4.02 19.02 12.17
C THR A 119 3.63 18.17 10.96
N VAL A 120 3.06 18.80 9.93
CA VAL A 120 2.61 18.13 8.72
C VAL A 120 3.33 18.73 7.52
N TYR A 121 3.86 17.86 6.67
CA TYR A 121 4.46 18.21 5.39
C TYR A 121 3.66 17.55 4.26
N GLU A 122 3.17 18.37 3.34
CA GLU A 122 2.41 17.90 2.18
C GLU A 122 3.37 17.39 1.09
N LEU A 123 3.25 16.12 0.71
CA LEU A 123 4.04 15.50 -0.35
C LEU A 123 3.51 15.86 -1.73
N THR A 124 2.18 15.85 -1.86
CA THR A 124 1.51 16.13 -3.11
C THR A 124 0.68 17.38 -2.94
N PRO A 125 1.09 18.53 -3.51
CA PRO A 125 0.27 19.72 -3.46
C PRO A 125 -1.02 19.44 -4.24
N ASN A 126 -2.14 19.88 -3.66
CA ASN A 126 -3.53 19.78 -4.15
C ASN A 126 -4.31 18.54 -3.67
N ALA A 127 -5.62 18.77 -3.52
CA ALA A 127 -6.60 17.73 -3.28
C ALA A 127 -6.49 16.63 -4.35
N ASP A 128 -6.57 15.37 -3.90
CA ASP A 128 -6.57 14.23 -4.80
C ASP A 128 -7.96 14.04 -5.38
N TRP A 129 -8.30 14.86 -6.38
CA TRP A 129 -9.63 14.90 -6.99
C TRP A 129 -10.06 13.52 -7.53
N VAL A 130 -9.12 12.69 -7.97
CA VAL A 130 -9.41 11.33 -8.46
C VAL A 130 -9.89 10.48 -7.29
N TRP A 131 -9.15 10.47 -6.19
CA TRP A 131 -9.53 9.73 -4.99
C TRP A 131 -10.85 10.24 -4.41
N GLU A 132 -11.05 11.56 -4.34
CA GLU A 132 -12.28 12.17 -3.83
C GLU A 132 -13.48 11.82 -4.71
N LEU A 133 -13.35 11.94 -6.04
CA LEU A 133 -14.38 11.54 -6.98
C LEU A 133 -14.75 10.07 -6.78
N LEU A 134 -13.76 9.17 -6.75
CA LEU A 134 -13.96 7.73 -6.57
C LEU A 134 -14.60 7.40 -5.22
N TYR A 135 -14.25 8.14 -4.17
CA TYR A 135 -14.89 8.02 -2.85
C TYR A 135 -16.40 8.32 -2.94
N TRP A 136 -16.77 9.41 -3.60
CA TRP A 136 -18.17 9.83 -3.75
C TRP A 136 -18.99 8.92 -4.69
N ILE A 137 -18.41 8.48 -5.81
CA ILE A 137 -19.12 7.65 -6.80
C ILE A 137 -19.05 6.15 -6.51
N LYS A 138 -18.32 5.72 -5.46
CA LYS A 138 -18.24 4.31 -5.04
C LYS A 138 -19.60 3.58 -5.02
N PRO A 139 -20.72 4.16 -4.51
CA PRO A 139 -22.00 3.46 -4.49
C PRO A 139 -22.54 3.10 -5.88
N LEU A 140 -22.09 3.82 -6.92
CA LEU A 140 -22.52 3.62 -8.30
C LEU A 140 -21.60 2.66 -9.09
N LEU A 141 -20.40 2.37 -8.56
CA LEU A 141 -19.38 1.59 -9.26
C LEU A 141 -19.17 0.22 -8.58
N PRO A 142 -19.78 -0.87 -9.09
CA PRO A 142 -19.71 -2.20 -8.47
C PRO A 142 -18.31 -2.82 -8.53
N PHE A 143 -17.39 -2.21 -9.26
CA PHE A 143 -16.02 -2.67 -9.42
C PHE A 143 -15.02 -2.03 -8.45
N ILE A 144 -15.47 -1.13 -7.57
CA ILE A 144 -14.66 -0.58 -6.48
C ILE A 144 -15.04 -1.30 -5.19
N GLU A 145 -14.09 -2.00 -4.59
CA GLU A 145 -14.30 -2.66 -3.30
C GLU A 145 -14.28 -1.63 -2.16
N ALA A 146 -13.23 -0.79 -2.14
CA ALA A 146 -13.03 0.20 -1.07
C ALA A 146 -12.27 1.43 -1.55
N VAL A 147 -12.58 2.58 -0.94
CA VAL A 147 -11.83 3.83 -1.06
C VAL A 147 -11.58 4.34 0.36
N TYR A 148 -10.32 4.41 0.78
CA TYR A 148 -9.97 4.72 2.16
C TYR A 148 -8.59 5.39 2.28
N GLY A 149 -8.36 6.02 3.43
CA GLY A 149 -7.04 6.55 3.80
C GLY A 149 -6.26 5.52 4.61
N SER A 150 -4.97 5.39 4.34
CA SER A 150 -4.05 4.55 5.10
C SER A 150 -2.90 5.39 5.63
N SER A 151 -2.43 5.03 6.82
CA SER A 151 -1.26 5.65 7.46
C SER A 151 -0.35 4.57 8.03
N ALA A 152 0.95 4.75 7.90
CA ALA A 152 1.97 3.90 8.52
C ALA A 152 2.97 4.77 9.28
N TYR A 153 3.39 4.33 10.46
CA TYR A 153 4.31 5.08 11.32
C TYR A 153 5.45 4.19 11.81
N VAL A 154 6.62 4.81 12.01
CA VAL A 154 7.79 4.18 12.62
C VAL A 154 8.58 5.20 13.43
N TYR A 155 9.44 4.71 14.32
CA TYR A 155 10.38 5.55 15.06
C TYR A 155 11.46 6.14 14.16
N VAL A 156 11.95 7.31 14.55
CA VAL A 156 13.11 7.95 13.94
C VAL A 156 14.35 7.09 14.16
N GLU A 157 14.97 6.65 13.07
CA GLU A 157 16.17 5.81 13.09
C GLU A 157 17.31 6.51 12.35
N PRO A 158 18.29 7.08 13.06
CA PRO A 158 19.39 7.82 12.45
C PRO A 158 20.26 6.91 11.59
N GLY A 159 20.55 7.32 10.35
CA GLY A 159 21.49 6.60 9.47
C GLY A 159 20.95 5.30 8.86
N ILE A 160 19.65 5.05 8.97
CA ILE A 160 18.94 3.95 8.31
C ILE A 160 18.01 4.53 7.24
N THR A 161 18.14 4.03 6.01
CA THR A 161 17.18 4.33 4.94
C THR A 161 16.00 3.38 5.07
N GLN A 162 14.81 3.94 5.23
CA GLN A 162 13.56 3.20 5.34
C GLN A 162 12.83 3.25 3.99
N SER A 163 12.41 2.11 3.49
CA SER A 163 11.64 1.98 2.25
C SER A 163 10.16 1.97 2.56
N VAL A 164 9.41 2.82 1.86
CA VAL A 164 7.96 2.90 1.97
C VAL A 164 7.33 2.11 0.83
N TYR A 165 6.49 1.16 1.17
CA TYR A 165 5.72 0.36 0.24
C TYR A 165 4.23 0.66 0.40
N VAL A 166 3.48 0.34 -0.64
CA VAL A 166 2.02 0.28 -0.60
C VAL A 166 1.56 -1.09 -1.06
N THR A 167 0.58 -1.61 -0.34
CA THR A 167 -0.11 -2.87 -0.63
C THR A 167 -1.59 -2.59 -0.84
N PRO A 168 -2.34 -3.57 -1.35
CA PRO A 168 -3.80 -3.48 -1.41
C PRO A 168 -4.48 -3.27 -0.05
N SER A 169 -3.78 -3.48 1.07
CA SER A 169 -4.29 -3.28 2.43
C SER A 169 -3.82 -1.97 3.08
N GLY A 170 -2.66 -1.43 2.71
CA GLY A 170 -2.17 -0.19 3.32
C GLY A 170 -0.72 0.17 2.96
N TYR A 171 -0.26 1.27 3.54
CA TYR A 171 1.16 1.61 3.55
C TYR A 171 1.93 0.72 4.51
N LEU A 172 3.16 0.38 4.12
CA LEU A 172 4.10 -0.40 4.90
C LEU A 172 5.45 0.32 4.89
N ILE A 173 6.17 0.25 5.99
CA ILE A 173 7.51 0.81 6.10
C ILE A 173 8.43 -0.34 6.49
N ASN A 174 9.46 -0.56 5.68
CA ASN A 174 10.47 -1.57 5.94
C ASN A 174 11.84 -0.90 6.05
N ARG A 175 12.72 -1.45 6.87
CA ARG A 175 14.13 -1.07 6.84
C ARG A 175 14.71 -1.62 5.54
N SER A 176 15.28 -0.76 4.70
CA SER A 176 15.93 -1.27 3.49
C SER A 176 17.10 -2.16 3.93
N PRO A 177 17.21 -3.42 3.45
CA PRO A 177 18.46 -4.14 3.59
C PRO A 177 19.54 -3.33 2.87
N ARG A 178 20.68 -3.15 3.54
CA ARG A 178 21.88 -2.57 2.93
C ARG A 178 22.45 -3.50 1.87
#